data_AF-A0A7C5V6D8-F1
#
_entry.id   AF-A0A7C5V6D8-F1
#
_cell.length_a   1.000
_cell.length_b   1.000
_cell.length_c   1.000
_cell.angle_alpha   90.00
_cell.angle_beta   90.00
_cell.angle_gamma   90.00
#
_symmetry.space_group_name_H-M   'P 1'
#
loop_
_entity.id
_entity.type
_entity.pdbx_description
1 polymer ?
#
loop_
_entity_poly.entity_id
_entity_poly.type
_entity_poly.pdbx_seq_one_letter_code
_entity_poly.pdbx_strand_id
1 'polypeptide(L)'
;MMRFIRKCVCRKCVCVGLAVFLPVQALAVDRVITRQKIEYRGTFVNRTQQGLVMRTVEGTLVVIPQNEISKIYREDKSIWDFETGTRYYLKKSLPFLPFTLLGAASGAYAVHQYNNFRDEQERVKDTPDDVNNITDRSNTHLALCIVSGIFAVGSIYIAFRPMEVKVPLGRINISANPRGITLALRF
;
A
#
# COMPACT_ATOMS: atom_id res chain seq x y z
N MET A 1 -63.84 -2.55 12.48
CA MET A 1 -63.17 -2.08 11.25
C MET A 1 -61.77 -1.60 11.61
N MET A 2 -60.75 -2.45 11.48
CA MET A 2 -59.34 -2.06 11.26
C MET A 2 -58.50 -3.32 11.04
N ARG A 3 -57.83 -3.37 9.88
CA ARG A 3 -57.08 -4.51 9.36
C ARG A 3 -55.71 -4.60 10.04
N PHE A 4 -55.44 -5.71 10.72
CA PHE A 4 -54.07 -6.12 11.04
C PHE A 4 -53.41 -6.71 9.78
N ILE A 5 -52.55 -5.92 9.13
CA ILE A 5 -51.67 -6.42 8.08
C ILE A 5 -50.52 -7.17 8.76
N ARG A 6 -50.67 -8.48 8.94
CA ARG A 6 -49.54 -9.39 9.19
C ARG A 6 -48.71 -9.46 7.91
N LYS A 7 -47.58 -8.74 7.88
CA LYS A 7 -46.52 -8.96 6.89
C LYS A 7 -45.90 -10.35 7.11
N CYS A 8 -46.43 -11.34 6.38
CA CYS A 8 -45.69 -12.56 6.07
C CYS A 8 -44.51 -12.19 5.16
N VAL A 9 -43.38 -11.77 5.75
CA VAL A 9 -42.13 -11.64 4.99
C VAL A 9 -41.62 -13.06 4.75
N CYS A 10 -41.79 -13.49 3.51
CA CYS A 10 -41.54 -14.82 2.99
C CYS A 10 -40.06 -15.20 3.17
N ARG A 11 -39.77 -16.17 4.05
CA ARG A 11 -38.43 -16.80 4.23
C ARG A 11 -37.81 -17.32 2.93
N LYS A 12 -38.61 -17.53 1.87
CA LYS A 12 -38.13 -18.01 0.57
C LYS A 12 -37.36 -16.96 -0.24
N CYS A 13 -37.62 -15.66 -0.03
CA CYS A 13 -36.93 -14.61 -0.79
C CYS A 13 -35.49 -14.36 -0.30
N VAL A 14 -35.20 -14.60 0.98
CA VAL A 14 -33.86 -14.42 1.54
C VAL A 14 -32.88 -15.48 1.01
N CYS A 15 -33.32 -16.72 0.83
CA CYS A 15 -32.48 -17.79 0.30
C CYS A 15 -32.14 -17.62 -1.19
N VAL A 16 -33.05 -17.04 -1.98
CA VAL A 16 -32.79 -16.75 -3.40
C VAL A 16 -31.80 -15.59 -3.56
N GLY A 17 -31.87 -14.57 -2.69
CA GLY A 17 -30.89 -13.49 -2.66
C GLY A 17 -29.47 -13.96 -2.30
N LEU A 18 -29.34 -14.93 -1.39
CA LEU A 18 -28.05 -15.50 -0.98
C LEU A 18 -27.43 -16.40 -2.06
N ALA A 19 -28.24 -17.15 -2.80
CA ALA A 19 -27.76 -18.04 -3.87
C ALA A 19 -27.26 -17.29 -5.11
N VAL A 20 -27.83 -16.12 -5.43
CA VAL A 20 -27.40 -15.30 -6.58
C VAL A 20 -26.13 -14.50 -6.27
N PHE A 21 -25.84 -14.22 -5.00
CA PHE A 21 -24.61 -13.50 -4.60
C PHE A 21 -23.39 -14.41 -4.38
N LEU A 22 -23.56 -15.74 -4.31
CA LEU A 22 -22.47 -16.68 -4.01
C LEU A 22 -21.56 -17.10 -5.20
N PRO A 23 -21.94 -17.08 -6.49
CA PRO A 23 -21.04 -17.58 -7.54
C PRO A 23 -20.10 -16.51 -8.12
N VAL A 24 -20.31 -15.21 -7.84
CA VAL A 24 -19.51 -14.14 -8.48
C VAL A 24 -18.10 -14.03 -7.86
N GLN A 25 -17.86 -14.61 -6.67
CA GLN A 25 -16.56 -14.55 -5.99
C GLN A 25 -15.64 -15.76 -6.26
N ALA A 26 -16.02 -16.71 -7.12
CA ALA A 26 -15.27 -17.97 -7.29
C ALA A 26 -14.39 -18.06 -8.55
N LEU A 27 -14.33 -17.01 -9.39
CA LEU A 27 -13.42 -17.01 -10.53
C LEU A 27 -12.10 -16.32 -10.13
N ALA A 28 -11.26 -17.08 -9.45
CA ALA A 28 -9.84 -16.79 -9.31
C ALA A 28 -9.22 -16.71 -10.70
N VAL A 29 -8.96 -15.50 -11.19
CA VAL A 29 -8.33 -15.29 -12.50
C VAL A 29 -6.86 -14.97 -12.30
N ASP A 30 -6.01 -15.97 -12.53
CA ASP A 30 -4.57 -15.80 -12.65
C ASP A 30 -4.25 -14.96 -13.90
N ARG A 31 -3.18 -14.16 -13.81
CA ARG A 31 -2.68 -13.37 -14.94
C ARG A 31 -1.25 -13.77 -15.25
N VAL A 32 -1.00 -14.12 -16.50
CA VAL A 32 0.34 -14.46 -17.00
C VAL A 32 0.76 -13.41 -18.01
N ILE A 33 1.92 -12.80 -17.79
CA ILE A 33 2.53 -11.84 -18.71
C ILE A 33 3.73 -12.51 -19.37
N THR A 34 3.76 -12.53 -20.69
CA THR A 34 4.91 -13.01 -21.46
C THR A 34 5.98 -11.93 -21.61
N ARG A 35 7.20 -12.32 -22.00
CA ARG A 35 8.30 -11.40 -22.32
C ARG A 35 7.94 -10.40 -23.43
N GLN A 36 7.02 -10.79 -24.31
CA GLN A 36 6.47 -9.94 -25.37
C GLN A 36 5.34 -9.00 -24.88
N LYS A 37 5.11 -8.93 -23.55
CA LYS A 37 4.06 -8.14 -22.90
C LYS A 37 2.63 -8.53 -23.31
N ILE A 38 2.43 -9.77 -23.74
CA ILE A 38 1.08 -10.30 -23.97
C ILE A 38 0.51 -10.77 -22.63
N GLU A 39 -0.67 -10.26 -22.28
CA GLU A 39 -1.36 -10.60 -21.05
C GLU A 39 -2.40 -11.70 -21.32
N TYR A 40 -2.23 -12.84 -20.65
CA TYR A 40 -3.21 -13.90 -20.65
C TYR A 40 -3.93 -13.93 -19.30
N ARG A 41 -5.27 -13.98 -19.33
CA ARG A 41 -6.12 -14.06 -18.14
C ARG A 41 -6.86 -15.38 -18.12
N GLY A 42 -6.76 -16.13 -17.03
CA GLY A 42 -7.40 -17.45 -16.94
C GLY A 42 -7.14 -18.18 -15.63
N THR A 43 -7.57 -19.43 -15.57
CA THR A 43 -7.29 -20.34 -14.45
C THR A 43 -6.14 -21.26 -14.84
N PHE A 44 -5.14 -21.38 -13.97
CA PHE A 44 -4.08 -22.37 -14.15
C PHE A 44 -4.64 -23.79 -14.03
N VAL A 45 -4.45 -24.61 -15.07
CA VAL A 45 -4.98 -25.99 -15.10
C VAL A 45 -3.90 -27.00 -14.75
N ASN A 46 -2.78 -26.98 -15.48
CA ASN A 46 -1.69 -27.93 -15.27
C ASN A 46 -0.39 -27.43 -15.89
N ARG A 47 0.74 -28.06 -15.53
CA ARG A 47 2.05 -27.84 -16.13
C ARG A 47 2.42 -29.04 -16.99
N THR A 48 2.70 -28.81 -18.27
CA THR A 48 3.19 -29.84 -19.20
C THR A 48 4.68 -29.64 -19.47
N GLN A 49 5.32 -30.59 -20.16
CA GLN A 49 6.71 -30.45 -20.60
C GLN A 49 6.92 -29.29 -21.58
N GLN A 50 5.87 -28.89 -22.30
CA GLN A 50 5.90 -27.83 -23.30
C GLN A 50 5.63 -26.44 -22.70
N GLY A 51 4.92 -26.36 -21.55
CA GLY A 51 4.63 -25.07 -20.94
C GLY A 51 3.57 -25.09 -19.85
N LEU A 52 3.09 -23.90 -19.52
CA LEU A 52 2.00 -23.65 -18.58
C LEU A 52 0.67 -23.73 -19.32
N VAL A 53 -0.22 -24.64 -18.92
CA VAL A 53 -1.56 -24.75 -19.52
C VAL A 53 -2.53 -23.93 -18.69
N MET A 54 -3.19 -22.98 -19.34
CA MET A 54 -4.16 -22.09 -18.73
C MET A 54 -5.47 -22.15 -19.49
N ARG A 55 -6.59 -22.19 -18.76
CA ARG A 55 -7.92 -22.04 -19.33
C ARG A 55 -8.29 -20.56 -19.26
N THR A 56 -8.45 -19.91 -20.41
CA THR A 56 -8.82 -18.49 -20.48
C THR A 56 -10.24 -18.27 -19.95
N VAL A 57 -10.60 -17.01 -19.70
CA VAL A 57 -11.95 -16.61 -19.25
C VAL A 57 -13.04 -17.06 -20.25
N GLU A 58 -12.67 -17.18 -21.52
CA GLU A 58 -13.54 -17.63 -22.62
C GLU A 58 -13.72 -19.15 -22.66
N GLY A 59 -12.99 -19.90 -21.82
CA GLY A 59 -13.03 -21.36 -21.76
C GLY A 59 -12.02 -22.07 -22.66
N THR A 60 -11.25 -21.32 -23.47
CA THR A 60 -10.22 -21.86 -24.37
C THR A 60 -8.97 -22.28 -23.59
N LEU A 61 -8.40 -23.43 -23.92
CA LEU A 61 -7.12 -23.88 -23.35
C LEU A 61 -5.96 -23.32 -24.16
N VAL A 62 -5.10 -22.55 -23.51
CA VAL A 62 -3.88 -21.98 -24.09
C VAL A 62 -2.67 -22.58 -23.38
N VAL A 63 -1.69 -23.00 -24.16
CA VAL A 63 -0.38 -23.47 -23.66
C VAL A 63 0.62 -22.34 -23.85
N ILE A 64 1.17 -21.83 -22.76
CA ILE A 64 2.16 -20.75 -22.76
C ILE A 64 3.55 -21.37 -22.51
N PRO A 65 4.49 -21.29 -23.46
CA PRO A 65 5.83 -21.84 -23.31
C PRO A 65 6.56 -21.25 -22.09
N GLN A 66 7.23 -22.08 -21.29
CA GLN A 66 7.83 -21.63 -20.03
C GLN A 66 8.95 -20.59 -20.23
N ASN A 67 9.67 -20.67 -21.35
CA ASN A 67 10.72 -19.74 -21.77
C ASN A 67 10.17 -18.34 -22.12
N GLU A 68 8.88 -18.22 -22.45
CA GLU A 68 8.24 -16.96 -22.81
C GLU A 68 7.58 -16.27 -21.63
N ILE A 69 7.43 -16.94 -20.49
CA ILE A 69 6.80 -16.38 -19.30
C ILE A 69 7.77 -15.39 -18.64
N SER A 70 7.29 -14.15 -18.44
CA SER A 70 7.99 -13.12 -17.67
C SER A 70 7.47 -13.12 -16.23
N LYS A 71 6.15 -12.97 -16.04
CA LYS A 71 5.54 -12.82 -14.71
C LYS A 71 4.24 -13.59 -14.60
N ILE A 72 4.01 -14.23 -13.46
CA ILE A 72 2.73 -14.84 -13.10
C ILE A 72 2.20 -14.13 -11.85
N TYR A 73 1.00 -13.56 -11.98
CA TYR A 73 0.23 -12.97 -10.88
C TYR A 73 -0.84 -13.97 -10.47
N ARG A 74 -0.81 -14.38 -9.20
CA ARG A 74 -1.85 -15.23 -8.62
C ARG A 74 -2.83 -14.41 -7.79
N GLU A 75 -4.01 -14.98 -7.57
CA GLU A 75 -5.06 -14.41 -6.75
C GLU A 75 -4.61 -14.09 -5.31
N ASP A 76 -3.69 -14.89 -4.76
CA ASP A 76 -3.14 -14.73 -3.41
C ASP A 76 -2.21 -13.51 -3.26
N LYS A 77 -2.08 -12.66 -4.29
CA LYS A 77 -1.15 -11.50 -4.37
C LYS A 77 0.32 -11.91 -4.46
N SER A 78 0.62 -13.18 -4.72
CA SER A 78 1.98 -13.60 -5.05
C SER A 78 2.28 -13.31 -6.53
N ILE A 79 3.48 -12.77 -6.77
CA ILE A 79 4.04 -12.56 -8.10
C ILE A 79 5.26 -13.45 -8.24
N TRP A 80 5.30 -14.22 -9.31
CA TRP A 80 6.45 -15.01 -9.68
C TRP A 80 7.11 -14.32 -10.85
N ASP A 81 8.28 -13.74 -10.61
CA ASP A 81 9.05 -13.03 -11.62
C ASP A 81 10.16 -13.97 -12.11
N PHE A 82 10.03 -14.44 -13.35
CA PHE A 82 10.94 -15.39 -13.98
C PHE A 82 12.16 -14.70 -14.61
N GLU A 83 12.15 -13.37 -14.77
CA GLU A 83 13.30 -12.60 -15.24
C GLU A 83 14.33 -12.43 -14.13
N THR A 84 13.86 -12.15 -12.92
CA THR A 84 14.69 -11.95 -11.73
C THR A 84 14.89 -13.25 -10.92
N GLY A 85 14.08 -14.28 -11.17
CA GLY A 85 14.10 -15.54 -10.42
C GLY A 85 13.53 -15.42 -9.00
N THR A 86 12.93 -14.28 -8.66
CA THR A 86 12.41 -13.97 -7.33
C THR A 86 10.89 -14.07 -7.27
N ARG A 87 10.39 -14.53 -6.12
CA ARG A 87 8.97 -14.49 -5.80
C ARG A 87 8.71 -13.28 -4.90
N TYR A 88 7.66 -12.54 -5.19
CA TYR A 88 7.24 -11.40 -4.40
C TYR A 88 5.84 -11.61 -3.86
N TYR A 89 5.56 -11.03 -2.71
CA TYR A 89 4.20 -10.84 -2.22
C TYR A 89 3.88 -9.34 -2.29
N LEU A 90 2.78 -8.98 -2.96
CA LEU A 90 2.27 -7.62 -2.95
C LEU A 90 1.48 -7.39 -1.66
N LYS A 91 2.12 -6.71 -0.71
CA LYS A 91 1.44 -6.24 0.50
C LYS A 91 1.09 -4.77 0.33
N LYS A 92 -0.20 -4.46 0.45
CA LYS A 92 -0.65 -3.08 0.70
C LYS A 92 -0.35 -2.77 2.15
N SER A 93 0.59 -1.86 2.38
CA SER A 93 0.98 -1.42 3.71
C SER A 93 1.01 0.09 3.76
N LEU A 94 0.69 0.62 4.93
CA LEU A 94 0.87 2.03 5.23
C LEU A 94 2.30 2.22 5.73
N PRO A 95 3.09 3.15 5.16
CA PRO A 95 4.40 3.49 5.69
C PRO A 95 4.26 4.41 6.92
N PHE A 96 3.40 4.03 7.87
CA PHE A 96 2.94 4.95 8.91
C PHE A 96 4.11 5.48 9.76
N LEU A 97 4.95 4.57 10.25
CA LEU A 97 5.91 4.86 11.31
C LEU A 97 6.94 5.95 10.93
N PRO A 98 7.66 5.84 9.78
CA PRO A 98 8.65 6.87 9.42
C PRO A 98 8.01 8.23 9.11
N PHE A 99 6.88 8.24 8.41
CA PHE A 99 6.25 9.49 7.95
C PHE A 99 5.43 10.18 9.05
N THR A 100 4.84 9.43 9.99
CA THR A 100 4.19 10.00 11.18
C THR A 100 5.22 10.62 12.12
N LEU A 101 6.37 9.95 12.35
CA LEU A 101 7.45 10.53 13.14
C LEU A 101 7.98 11.82 12.51
N LEU A 102 8.22 11.81 11.19
CA LEU A 102 8.67 12.97 10.43
C LEU A 102 7.66 14.12 10.50
N GLY A 103 6.37 13.81 10.36
CA GLY A 103 5.27 14.77 10.47
C GLY A 103 5.18 15.41 11.86
N ALA A 104 5.27 14.60 12.91
CA ALA A 104 5.26 15.11 14.29
C ALA A 104 6.49 15.99 14.59
N ALA A 105 7.69 15.57 14.16
CA ALA A 105 8.92 16.32 14.37
C ALA A 105 8.90 17.68 13.63
N SER A 106 8.50 17.68 12.36
CA SER A 106 8.38 18.92 11.57
C SER A 106 7.26 19.84 12.09
N GLY A 107 6.15 19.27 12.58
CA GLY A 107 5.09 20.04 13.24
C GLY A 107 5.55 20.70 14.54
N ALA A 108 6.27 19.96 15.39
CA ALA A 108 6.84 20.53 16.62
C ALA A 108 7.86 21.65 16.31
N TYR A 109 8.68 21.45 15.28
CA TYR A 109 9.62 22.48 14.83
C TYR A 109 8.91 23.72 14.28
N ALA A 110 7.79 23.56 13.56
CA ALA A 110 6.98 24.68 13.09
C ALA A 110 6.45 25.53 14.26
N VAL A 111 5.91 24.88 15.30
CA VAL A 111 5.42 25.56 16.51
C VAL A 111 6.56 26.30 17.22
N HIS A 112 7.73 25.67 17.34
CA HIS A 112 8.90 26.32 17.92
C HIS A 112 9.30 27.58 17.14
N GLN A 113 9.30 27.53 15.81
CA GLN A 113 9.63 28.70 14.98
C GLN A 113 8.56 29.79 15.01
N TYR A 114 7.28 29.42 15.18
CA TYR A 114 6.23 30.40 15.41
C TYR A 114 6.42 31.16 16.74
N ASN A 115 6.83 30.46 17.79
CA ASN A 115 7.13 31.11 19.07
C ASN A 115 8.34 32.05 18.94
N ASN A 116 9.42 31.61 18.26
CA ASN A 116 10.57 32.48 18.00
C ASN A 116 10.17 33.73 17.21
N PHE A 117 9.29 33.59 16.20
CA PHE A 117 8.72 34.72 15.47
C PHE A 117 7.97 35.69 16.39
N ARG A 118 7.14 35.18 17.31
CA ARG A 118 6.41 35.99 18.27
C ARG A 118 7.34 36.74 19.22
N ASP A 119 8.30 36.04 19.80
CA ASP A 119 9.27 36.61 20.74
C ASP A 119 10.09 37.73 20.08
N GLU A 120 10.46 37.55 18.81
CA GLU A 120 11.22 38.54 18.05
C GLU A 120 10.36 39.74 17.62
N GLN A 121 9.08 39.52 17.27
CA GLN A 121 8.12 40.61 17.07
C GLN A 121 7.91 41.44 18.34
N GLU A 122 7.82 40.81 19.51
CA GLU A 122 7.69 41.50 20.79
C GLU A 122 8.94 42.35 21.08
N ARG A 123 10.15 41.82 20.83
CA ARG A 123 11.40 42.58 20.96
C ARG A 123 11.51 43.78 20.03
N VAL A 124 11.08 43.63 18.78
CA VAL A 124 11.11 44.73 17.80
C VAL A 124 10.14 45.86 18.21
N LYS A 125 8.97 45.52 18.77
CA LYS A 125 8.01 46.52 19.29
C LYS A 125 8.54 47.34 20.47
N ASP A 126 9.43 46.77 21.27
CA ASP A 126 10.07 47.44 22.41
C ASP A 126 11.29 48.30 22.00
N THR A 127 11.67 48.31 20.72
CA THR A 127 12.83 49.07 20.21
C THR A 127 12.36 50.38 19.55
N PRO A 128 13.03 51.54 19.77
CA PRO A 128 12.60 52.82 19.19
C PRO A 128 12.55 52.82 17.66
N ASP A 129 11.50 53.41 17.08
CA ASP A 129 11.16 53.40 15.65
C ASP A 129 12.28 53.89 14.69
N ASP A 130 13.26 54.65 15.19
CA ASP A 130 14.34 55.24 14.39
C ASP A 130 15.56 54.33 14.18
N VAL A 131 15.59 53.14 14.77
CA VAL A 131 16.67 52.17 14.58
C VAL A 131 16.23 51.11 13.59
N ASN A 132 16.68 51.20 12.34
CA ASN A 132 16.58 50.09 11.37
C ASN A 132 17.23 48.84 11.99
N ASN A 133 16.41 47.90 12.44
CA ASN A 133 16.88 46.73 13.17
C ASN A 133 17.41 45.67 12.19
N ILE A 134 18.70 45.80 11.85
CA ILE A 134 19.43 44.92 10.91
C ILE A 134 19.45 43.45 11.40
N THR A 135 19.08 43.22 12.66
CA THR A 135 19.00 41.92 13.33
C THR A 135 17.60 41.28 13.32
N ASP A 136 16.57 41.92 12.75
CA ASP A 136 15.22 41.34 12.68
C ASP A 136 15.20 40.07 11.80
N ARG A 137 14.99 38.92 12.44
CA ARG A 137 14.86 37.61 11.78
C ARG A 137 13.43 37.08 11.81
N SER A 138 12.46 37.86 12.27
CA SER A 138 11.07 37.44 12.43
C SER A 138 10.50 36.83 11.13
N ASN A 139 10.71 37.48 9.98
CA ASN A 139 10.27 36.97 8.68
C ASN A 139 10.92 35.63 8.29
N THR A 140 12.16 35.38 8.72
CA THR A 140 12.84 34.10 8.49
C THR A 140 12.23 32.99 9.34
N HIS A 141 11.94 33.28 10.62
CA HIS A 141 11.25 32.34 11.51
C HIS A 141 9.84 32.01 11.03
N LEU A 142 9.10 33.01 10.52
CA LEU A 142 7.79 32.82 9.92
C LEU A 142 7.86 31.94 8.65
N ALA A 143 8.83 32.19 7.76
CA ALA A 143 9.04 31.36 6.57
C ALA A 143 9.37 29.90 6.93
N LEU A 144 10.26 29.69 7.92
CA LEU A 144 10.61 28.36 8.40
C LEU A 144 9.41 27.65 9.05
N CYS A 145 8.57 28.36 9.79
CA CYS A 145 7.33 27.82 10.35
C CYS A 145 6.38 27.33 9.24
N ILE A 146 6.15 28.15 8.20
CA ILE A 146 5.24 27.80 7.09
C ILE A 146 5.76 26.58 6.33
N VAL A 147 7.04 26.57 5.95
CA VAL A 147 7.65 25.46 5.21
C VAL A 147 7.58 24.17 6.02
N SER A 148 7.90 24.24 7.31
CA SER A 148 7.86 23.08 8.20
C SER A 148 6.45 22.56 8.44
N GLY A 149 5.46 23.46 8.54
CA GLY A 149 4.03 23.11 8.66
C GLY A 149 3.50 22.40 7.41
N ILE A 150 3.84 22.90 6.21
CA ILE A 150 3.47 22.24 4.95
C ILE A 150 4.11 20.86 4.86
N PHE A 151 5.38 20.73 5.25
CA PHE A 151 6.09 19.47 5.25
C PHE A 151 5.52 18.46 6.24
N ALA A 152 5.07 18.93 7.41
CA ALA A 152 4.39 18.11 8.41
C ALA A 152 3.10 17.51 7.87
N VAL A 153 2.24 18.35 7.27
CA VAL A 153 0.97 17.91 6.67
C VAL A 153 1.22 16.94 5.51
N GLY A 154 2.19 17.23 4.64
CA GLY A 154 2.57 16.35 3.54
C GLY A 154 3.09 14.98 4.00
N SER A 155 3.91 14.97 5.06
CA SER A 155 4.43 13.73 5.65
C SER A 155 3.29 12.89 6.25
N ILE A 156 2.38 13.50 7.00
CA ILE A 156 1.22 12.81 7.58
C ILE A 156 0.32 12.27 6.46
N TYR A 157 0.10 13.03 5.39
CA TYR A 157 -0.68 12.57 4.24
C TYR A 157 -0.07 11.31 3.59
N ILE A 158 1.26 11.27 3.42
CA ILE A 158 1.96 10.09 2.89
C ILE A 158 1.87 8.90 3.87
N ALA A 159 1.94 9.14 5.18
CA ALA A 159 1.85 8.11 6.21
C ALA A 159 0.55 7.29 6.10
N PHE A 160 -0.55 7.94 5.72
CA PHE A 160 -1.87 7.31 5.57
C PHE A 160 -2.20 6.87 4.14
N ARG A 161 -1.30 7.08 3.18
CA ARG A 161 -1.50 6.63 1.80
C ARG A 161 -1.10 5.15 1.69
N PRO A 162 -2.00 4.25 1.26
CA PRO A 162 -1.65 2.85 1.05
C PRO A 162 -0.64 2.76 -0.09
N MET A 163 0.54 2.17 0.18
CA MET A 163 1.56 1.90 -0.82
C MET A 163 1.65 0.39 -1.06
N GLU A 164 1.86 0.03 -2.33
CA GLU A 164 2.12 -1.35 -2.71
C GLU A 164 3.60 -1.65 -2.54
N VAL A 165 3.91 -2.47 -1.53
CA VAL A 165 5.28 -2.86 -1.22
C VAL A 165 5.49 -4.28 -1.75
N LYS A 166 6.51 -4.44 -2.59
CA LYS A 166 6.98 -5.75 -3.03
C LYS A 166 7.86 -6.34 -1.94
N VAL A 167 7.37 -7.37 -1.27
CA VAL A 167 8.16 -8.10 -0.27
C VAL A 167 8.75 -9.33 -0.95
N PRO A 168 10.09 -9.45 -1.09
CA PRO A 168 10.70 -10.65 -1.63
C PRO A 168 10.48 -11.83 -0.68
N LEU A 169 10.00 -12.95 -1.22
CA LEU A 169 9.88 -14.23 -0.54
C LEU A 169 11.15 -15.04 -0.80
N GLY A 170 12.16 -14.83 0.05
CA GLY A 170 13.37 -15.67 0.08
C GLY A 170 13.09 -17.04 0.73
N ARG A 171 13.97 -18.02 0.50
CA ARG A 171 13.92 -19.29 1.26
C ARG A 171 14.32 -18.99 2.71
N ILE A 172 13.39 -19.14 3.65
CA ILE A 172 13.68 -19.05 5.08
C ILE A 172 14.27 -20.39 5.50
N ASN A 173 15.59 -20.44 5.71
CA ASN A 173 16.21 -21.60 6.32
C ASN A 173 16.16 -21.42 7.84
N ILE A 174 15.24 -22.14 8.48
CA ILE A 174 15.19 -22.27 9.94
C ILE A 174 16.05 -23.49 10.28
N SER A 175 17.16 -23.27 10.97
CA SER A 175 17.96 -24.34 11.55
C SER A 175 17.89 -24.23 13.07
N ALA A 176 17.42 -25.30 13.70
CA ALA A 176 17.44 -25.44 15.14
C ALA A 176 18.66 -26.30 15.51
N ASN A 177 19.60 -25.72 16.26
CA ASN A 177 20.71 -26.44 16.88
C ASN A 177 20.44 -26.49 18.39
N PRO A 178 20.97 -27.46 19.16
CA PRO A 178 20.67 -27.56 20.60
C PRO A 178 21.20 -26.38 21.43
N ARG A 179 21.96 -25.44 20.83
CA ARG A 179 22.44 -24.20 21.44
C ARG A 179 21.70 -22.93 20.97
N GLY A 180 20.70 -23.03 20.08
CA GLY A 180 19.94 -21.87 19.62
C GLY A 180 19.15 -22.08 18.33
N ILE A 181 18.24 -21.15 18.06
CA ILE A 181 17.47 -21.06 16.83
C ILE A 181 18.13 -20.01 15.94
N THR A 182 18.61 -20.42 14.76
CA THR A 182 19.23 -19.52 13.78
C THR A 182 18.28 -19.36 12.60
N LEU A 183 17.89 -18.10 12.33
CA LEU A 183 17.06 -17.73 11.18
C LEU A 183 17.91 -16.98 10.16
N ALA A 184 18.16 -17.61 9.02
CA ALA A 184 18.88 -16.98 7.92
C ALA A 184 17.91 -16.71 6.76
N LEU A 185 17.76 -15.44 6.42
CA LEU A 185 17.09 -15.00 5.19
C LEU A 185 18.15 -14.96 4.08
N ARG A 186 18.04 -15.89 3.12
CA ARG A 186 18.78 -15.77 1.85
C ARG A 186 17.93 -14.96 0.88
N PHE A 187 18.45 -13.80 0.50
CA PHE A 187 17.93 -12.96 -0.58
C PHE A 187 18.64 -13.33 -1.89
#